data_AF-A0A1G3ZQL9-F1
#
_entry.id   AF-A0A1G3ZQL9-F1
#
_cell.length_a   1.000
_cell.length_b   1.000
_cell.length_c   1.000
_cell.angle_alpha   90.00
_cell.angle_beta   90.00
_cell.angle_gamma   90.00
#
_symmetry.space_group_name_H-M   'P 1'
#
loop_
_entity.id
_entity.type
_entity.pdbx_description
1 polymer ?
#
loop_
_entity_poly.entity_id
_entity_poly.type
_entity_poly.pdbx_seq_one_letter_code
_entity_poly.pdbx_strand_id
1 'polypeptide(L)'
;MSTEPLPSSQPAFADRRTGLIIFGVLEILIGCFCALMLPLMWVGLTMGAKATGTPMDYGTILSGVLIYGGMAVVFVWLGIGSIMCRRWARALLLIVSWNWLLVGVIIVGFFIAFLPRIMETVKPDPEKAVFSVMFVFFAVIFLVIPGVLTCFYQGRNVKATCEARDPVRRWTDACPLPVLAASLWLGMGALCMLPIPLAYKSVLPFFGTLLTGLPAMLFYVIWAAGSLWLAWAFYRLMPTAWWIVVVAFLLFSVSSTITFARIDIMEMYRLMGYPQQQIEQMQKFNFFSGKSLGIWTACCMVPWLGYLLWIKKFFRRSV
;
A
#
# COMPACT_ATOMS: atom_id res chain seq x y z
N MET A 1 44.30 21.31 -45.05
CA MET A 1 42.87 21.05 -44.82
C MET A 1 42.75 20.61 -43.37
N SER A 2 42.51 21.57 -42.48
CA SER A 2 42.55 21.39 -41.03
C SER A 2 41.25 20.71 -40.59
N THR A 3 41.35 19.49 -40.06
CA THR A 3 40.23 18.80 -39.42
C THR A 3 39.97 19.46 -38.07
N GLU A 4 39.05 20.42 -38.02
CA GLU A 4 38.48 20.87 -36.75
C GLU A 4 37.82 19.68 -36.04
N PRO A 5 38.20 19.35 -34.80
CA PRO A 5 37.48 18.35 -34.03
C PRO A 5 36.08 18.89 -33.74
N LEU A 6 35.06 18.18 -34.22
CA LEU A 6 33.66 18.46 -33.89
C LEU A 6 33.54 18.64 -32.37
N PRO A 7 32.91 19.73 -31.88
CA PRO A 7 32.74 19.93 -30.45
C PRO A 7 32.00 18.73 -29.89
N SER A 8 32.64 18.02 -28.94
CA SER A 8 32.02 16.91 -28.21
C SER A 8 30.73 17.45 -27.62
N SER A 9 29.59 17.03 -28.16
CA SER A 9 28.28 17.46 -27.69
C SER A 9 28.19 17.07 -26.21
N GLN A 10 28.25 18.08 -25.33
CA GLN A 10 28.01 17.82 -23.92
C GLN A 10 26.65 17.13 -23.79
N PRO A 11 26.54 16.05 -23.00
CA PRO A 11 25.25 15.41 -22.81
C PRO A 11 24.26 16.46 -22.30
N ALA A 12 23.13 16.60 -22.99
CA ALA A 12 22.12 17.64 -22.72
C ALA A 12 21.47 17.53 -21.33
N PHE A 13 21.85 16.53 -20.52
CA PHE A 13 21.36 16.28 -19.17
C PHE A 13 22.49 15.67 -18.31
N ALA A 14 22.40 15.88 -16.99
CA ALA A 14 23.33 15.27 -16.05
C ALA A 14 23.02 13.76 -15.88
N ASP A 15 24.00 12.89 -16.13
CA ASP A 15 23.85 11.44 -15.91
C ASP A 15 23.62 11.14 -14.41
N ARG A 16 22.51 10.47 -14.09
CA ARG A 16 22.12 10.10 -12.73
C ARG A 16 22.30 8.61 -12.43
N ARG A 17 23.08 7.88 -13.22
CA ARG A 17 23.35 6.45 -13.03
C ARG A 17 23.80 6.10 -11.62
N THR A 18 24.75 6.85 -11.04
CA THR A 18 25.22 6.56 -9.68
C THR A 18 24.09 6.65 -8.65
N GLY A 19 23.21 7.66 -8.79
CA GLY A 19 22.02 7.77 -7.94
C GLY A 19 21.07 6.59 -8.12
N LEU A 20 20.82 6.17 -9.36
CA LEU A 20 19.98 5.00 -9.66
C LEU A 20 20.54 3.71 -9.04
N ILE A 21 21.87 3.55 -9.02
CA ILE A 21 22.52 2.42 -8.34
C ILE A 21 22.31 2.50 -6.83
N ILE A 22 22.57 3.65 -6.20
CA ILE A 22 22.42 3.84 -4.75
C ILE A 22 20.97 3.56 -4.32
N PHE A 23 20.00 4.19 -4.99
CA PHE A 23 18.59 3.97 -4.69
C PHE A 23 18.15 2.54 -5.00
N GLY A 24 18.64 1.93 -6.08
CA GLY A 24 18.34 0.53 -6.37
C GLY A 24 18.89 -0.45 -5.33
N VAL A 25 20.08 -0.19 -4.76
CA VAL A 25 20.60 -0.96 -3.61
C VAL A 25 19.73 -0.75 -2.38
N LEU A 26 19.31 0.49 -2.09
CA LEU A 26 18.40 0.79 -0.98
C LEU A 26 17.08 0.00 -1.09
N GLU A 27 16.48 -0.05 -2.29
CA GLU A 27 15.26 -0.84 -2.54
C GLU A 27 15.47 -2.34 -2.32
N ILE A 28 16.63 -2.88 -2.75
CA ILE A 28 16.97 -4.28 -2.47
C ILE A 28 17.08 -4.52 -0.96
N LEU A 29 17.71 -3.62 -0.22
CA LEU A 29 17.82 -3.71 1.24
C LEU A 29 16.43 -3.66 1.91
N ILE A 30 15.53 -2.80 1.43
CA ILE A 30 14.13 -2.77 1.89
C ILE A 30 13.45 -4.12 1.60
N GLY A 31 13.65 -4.70 0.42
CA GLY A 31 13.15 -6.03 0.08
C GLY A 31 13.71 -7.14 0.99
N CYS A 32 15.01 -7.10 1.29
CA CYS A 32 15.65 -8.01 2.24
C CYS A 32 15.09 -7.84 3.67
N PHE A 33 14.82 -6.60 4.08
CA PHE A 33 14.18 -6.31 5.36
C PHE A 33 12.76 -6.88 5.41
N CYS A 34 11.96 -6.76 4.35
CA CYS A 34 10.66 -7.42 4.24
C CYS A 34 10.79 -8.96 4.35
N ALA A 35 11.79 -9.56 3.70
CA ALA A 35 12.05 -10.99 3.81
C ALA A 35 12.43 -11.40 5.24
N LEU A 36 13.20 -10.57 5.95
CA LEU A 36 13.57 -10.80 7.36
C LEU A 36 12.37 -10.75 8.31
N MET A 37 11.30 -10.01 7.96
CA MET A 37 10.06 -10.02 8.76
C MET A 37 9.41 -11.42 8.81
N LEU A 38 9.65 -12.29 7.83
CA LEU A 38 9.07 -13.63 7.79
C LEU A 38 9.55 -14.54 8.95
N PRO A 39 10.87 -14.78 9.14
CA PRO A 39 11.34 -15.55 10.28
C PRO A 39 11.06 -14.85 11.61
N LEU A 40 11.12 -13.52 11.67
CA LEU A 40 10.79 -12.77 12.89
C LEU A 40 9.33 -12.94 13.29
N MET A 41 8.40 -12.89 12.34
CA MET A 41 6.98 -13.15 12.58
C MET A 41 6.75 -14.59 13.05
N TRP A 42 7.43 -15.56 12.44
CA TRP A 42 7.33 -16.96 12.86
C TRP A 42 7.85 -17.16 14.29
N VAL A 43 9.01 -16.59 14.63
CA VAL A 43 9.55 -16.61 16.00
C VAL A 43 8.60 -15.89 16.97
N GLY A 44 8.09 -14.71 16.60
CA GLY A 44 7.16 -13.95 17.44
C GLY A 44 5.86 -14.71 17.74
N LEU A 45 5.27 -15.36 16.73
CA LEU A 45 4.05 -16.14 16.90
C LEU A 45 4.30 -17.44 17.69
N THR A 46 5.42 -18.12 17.47
CA THR A 46 5.77 -19.33 18.23
C THR A 46 6.06 -19.03 19.70
N MET A 47 6.78 -17.94 19.99
CA MET A 47 7.03 -17.47 21.35
C MET A 47 5.73 -16.99 22.02
N GLY A 48 4.89 -16.24 21.29
CA GLY A 48 3.58 -15.80 21.75
C GLY A 48 2.69 -16.98 22.12
N ALA A 49 2.54 -17.97 21.22
CA ALA A 49 1.76 -19.19 21.45
C ALA A 49 2.22 -19.96 22.70
N LYS A 50 3.54 -20.04 22.94
CA LYS A 50 4.09 -20.65 24.16
C LYS A 50 3.78 -19.85 25.41
N ALA A 51 3.84 -18.52 25.35
CA ALA A 51 3.61 -17.65 26.49
C ALA A 51 2.13 -17.58 26.91
N THR A 52 1.21 -17.61 25.94
CA THR A 52 -0.24 -17.47 26.18
C THR A 52 -1.00 -18.79 26.20
N GLY A 53 -0.37 -19.90 25.78
CA GLY A 53 -1.03 -21.19 25.61
C GLY A 53 -2.03 -21.25 24.45
N THR A 54 -2.07 -20.22 23.59
CA THR A 54 -2.98 -20.18 22.43
C THR A 54 -2.36 -20.89 21.23
N PRO A 55 -3.12 -21.68 20.45
CA PRO A 55 -2.59 -22.32 19.25
C PRO A 55 -2.12 -21.29 18.22
N MET A 56 -1.10 -21.64 17.43
CA MET A 56 -0.62 -20.79 16.35
C MET A 56 -1.70 -20.60 15.29
N ASP A 57 -1.94 -19.36 14.90
CA ASP A 57 -2.81 -19.03 13.78
C ASP A 57 -2.03 -19.09 12.45
N TYR A 58 -2.11 -20.24 11.79
CA TYR A 58 -1.49 -20.46 10.49
C TYR A 58 -2.06 -19.55 9.40
N GLY A 59 -3.30 -19.08 9.52
CA GLY A 59 -3.92 -18.14 8.58
C GLY A 59 -3.21 -16.79 8.58
N THR A 60 -2.89 -16.29 9.77
CA THR A 60 -2.05 -15.08 9.94
C THR A 60 -0.64 -15.28 9.42
N ILE A 61 0.01 -16.43 9.70
CA ILE A 61 1.36 -16.75 9.18
C ILE A 61 1.36 -16.73 7.65
N LEU A 62 0.45 -17.47 7.03
CA LEU A 62 0.35 -17.58 5.58
C LEU A 62 0.08 -16.20 4.96
N SER A 63 -0.78 -15.39 5.56
CA SER A 63 -1.06 -14.04 5.09
C SER A 63 0.17 -13.14 5.17
N GLY A 64 0.93 -13.20 6.26
CA GLY A 64 2.19 -12.48 6.37
C GLY A 64 3.24 -12.94 5.37
N VAL A 65 3.32 -14.26 5.09
CA VAL A 65 4.20 -14.81 4.06
C VAL A 65 3.84 -14.27 2.67
N LEU A 66 2.57 -14.26 2.33
CA LEU A 66 2.10 -13.75 1.03
C LEU A 66 2.38 -12.26 0.88
N ILE A 67 2.12 -11.46 1.92
CA ILE A 67 2.30 -10.01 1.88
C ILE A 67 3.80 -9.65 1.89
N TYR A 68 4.55 -10.04 2.92
CA TYR A 68 5.95 -9.65 3.05
C TYR A 68 6.85 -10.34 2.03
N GLY A 69 6.57 -11.61 1.68
CA GLY A 69 7.27 -12.32 0.62
C GLY A 69 7.02 -11.67 -0.74
N GLY A 70 5.77 -11.31 -1.05
CA GLY A 70 5.41 -10.59 -2.26
C GLY A 70 6.09 -9.21 -2.34
N MET A 71 6.06 -8.44 -1.25
CA MET A 71 6.75 -7.15 -1.16
C MET A 71 8.26 -7.30 -1.35
N ALA A 72 8.89 -8.31 -0.72
CA ALA A 72 10.32 -8.57 -0.88
C ALA A 72 10.69 -8.82 -2.34
N VAL A 73 9.94 -9.67 -3.05
CA VAL A 73 10.14 -9.94 -4.48
C VAL A 73 9.99 -8.66 -5.31
N VAL A 74 8.94 -7.88 -5.07
CA VAL A 74 8.68 -6.63 -5.79
C VAL A 74 9.82 -5.63 -5.57
N PHE A 75 10.24 -5.38 -4.34
CA PHE A 75 11.30 -4.41 -4.03
C PHE A 75 12.66 -4.83 -4.58
N VAL A 76 13.02 -6.10 -4.47
CA VAL A 76 14.25 -6.62 -5.08
C VAL A 76 14.20 -6.48 -6.61
N TRP A 77 13.08 -6.83 -7.24
CA TRP A 77 12.91 -6.70 -8.68
C TRP A 77 12.99 -5.24 -9.17
N LEU A 78 12.35 -4.32 -8.45
CA LEU A 78 12.40 -2.88 -8.73
C LEU A 78 13.80 -2.31 -8.51
N GLY A 79 14.49 -2.71 -7.44
CA GLY A 79 15.85 -2.29 -7.15
C GLY A 79 16.84 -2.72 -8.23
N ILE A 80 16.77 -3.97 -8.68
CA ILE A 80 17.54 -4.46 -9.84
C ILE A 80 17.22 -3.64 -11.10
N GLY A 81 15.93 -3.40 -11.36
CA GLY A 81 15.49 -2.57 -12.48
C GLY A 81 16.06 -1.13 -12.43
N SER A 82 16.15 -0.54 -11.24
CA SER A 82 16.73 0.79 -11.02
C SER A 82 18.24 0.80 -11.25
N ILE A 83 18.99 -0.16 -10.71
CA ILE A 83 20.44 -0.33 -10.96
C ILE A 83 20.72 -0.44 -12.47
N MET A 84 19.87 -1.18 -13.18
CA MET A 84 19.94 -1.35 -14.64
C MET A 84 19.42 -0.14 -15.43
N CYS A 85 19.02 0.95 -14.78
CA CYS A 85 18.48 2.17 -15.39
C CYS A 85 17.25 1.94 -16.29
N ARG A 86 16.44 0.91 -16.01
CA ARG A 86 15.30 0.55 -16.87
C ARG A 86 14.14 1.54 -16.73
N ARG A 87 13.50 1.88 -17.85
CA ARG A 87 12.39 2.85 -17.89
C ARG A 87 11.17 2.41 -17.07
N TRP A 88 10.83 1.12 -17.16
CA TRP A 88 9.69 0.57 -16.43
C TRP A 88 9.93 0.62 -14.92
N ALA A 89 11.16 0.38 -14.46
CA ALA A 89 11.48 0.41 -13.04
C ALA A 89 11.28 1.81 -12.47
N ARG A 90 11.77 2.85 -13.15
CA ARG A 90 11.53 4.26 -12.77
C ARG A 90 10.03 4.58 -12.65
N ALA A 91 9.23 4.16 -13.62
CA ALA A 91 7.79 4.40 -13.62
C ALA A 91 7.10 3.71 -12.43
N LEU A 92 7.42 2.44 -12.19
CA LEU A 92 6.85 1.67 -11.08
C LEU A 92 7.31 2.20 -9.71
N LEU A 93 8.60 2.52 -9.56
CA LEU A 93 9.14 3.08 -8.32
C LEU A 93 8.50 4.43 -7.98
N LEU A 94 8.24 5.26 -8.99
CA LEU A 94 7.53 6.51 -8.78
C LEU A 94 6.07 6.28 -8.30
N ILE A 95 5.38 5.29 -8.88
CA ILE A 95 4.03 4.91 -8.45
C ILE A 95 4.04 4.37 -7.02
N VAL A 96 4.94 3.45 -6.71
CA VAL A 96 5.09 2.85 -5.38
C VAL A 96 5.42 3.92 -4.35
N SER A 97 6.36 4.83 -4.65
CA SER A 97 6.78 5.89 -3.73
C SER A 97 5.65 6.88 -3.42
N TRP A 98 4.88 7.31 -4.43
CA TRP A 98 3.72 8.18 -4.20
C TRP A 98 2.62 7.50 -3.39
N ASN A 99 2.32 6.24 -3.70
CA ASN A 99 1.32 5.47 -2.95
C ASN A 99 1.75 5.27 -1.49
N TRP A 100 3.02 4.88 -1.28
CA TRP A 100 3.60 4.73 0.04
C TRP A 100 3.57 6.06 0.81
N LEU A 101 4.00 7.16 0.21
CA LEU A 101 3.97 8.48 0.85
C LEU A 101 2.54 8.90 1.22
N LEU A 102 1.57 8.73 0.33
CA LEU A 102 0.17 9.09 0.57
C LEU A 102 -0.40 8.28 1.75
N VAL A 103 -0.18 6.97 1.75
CA VAL A 103 -0.57 6.10 2.86
C VAL A 103 0.14 6.53 4.15
N GLY A 104 1.42 6.88 4.07
CA GLY A 104 2.20 7.37 5.19
C GLY A 104 1.67 8.67 5.78
N VAL A 105 1.30 9.65 4.94
CA VAL A 105 0.68 10.92 5.39
C VAL A 105 -0.64 10.65 6.10
N ILE A 106 -1.47 9.76 5.56
CA ILE A 106 -2.74 9.38 6.18
C ILE A 106 -2.50 8.71 7.53
N ILE A 107 -1.61 7.72 7.60
CA ILE A 107 -1.31 6.99 8.84
C ILE A 107 -0.68 7.91 9.89
N VAL A 108 0.36 8.68 9.54
CA VAL A 108 1.02 9.58 10.48
C VAL A 108 0.07 10.70 10.92
N GLY A 109 -0.73 11.26 10.01
CA GLY A 109 -1.77 12.24 10.35
C GLY A 109 -2.80 11.69 11.33
N PHE A 110 -3.24 10.43 11.13
CA PHE A 110 -4.06 9.71 12.10
C PHE A 110 -3.36 9.61 13.45
N PHE A 111 -2.13 9.09 13.49
CA PHE A 111 -1.40 8.94 14.73
C PHE A 111 -1.23 10.28 15.46
N ILE A 112 -0.89 11.37 14.77
CA ILE A 112 -0.77 12.70 15.39
C ILE A 112 -2.11 13.13 16.03
N ALA A 113 -3.23 12.93 15.35
CA ALA A 113 -4.54 13.29 15.86
C ALA A 113 -4.94 12.47 17.10
N PHE A 114 -4.48 11.23 17.22
CA PHE A 114 -4.83 10.32 18.33
C PHE A 114 -3.73 10.22 19.41
N LEU A 115 -2.52 10.71 19.14
CA LEU A 115 -1.36 10.62 20.01
C LEU A 115 -1.62 11.17 21.43
N PRO A 116 -2.28 12.33 21.63
CA PRO A 116 -2.52 12.85 22.97
C PRO A 116 -3.33 11.87 23.83
N ARG A 117 -4.37 11.29 23.23
CA ARG A 117 -5.24 10.34 23.94
C ARG A 117 -4.52 9.02 24.25
N ILE A 118 -3.66 8.55 23.34
CA ILE A 118 -2.81 7.38 23.60
C ILE A 118 -1.89 7.66 24.80
N MET A 119 -1.24 8.83 24.82
CA MET A 119 -0.31 9.22 25.88
C MET A 119 -0.96 9.41 27.26
N GLU A 120 -2.26 9.70 27.31
CA GLU A 120 -3.05 9.73 28.55
C GLU A 120 -3.32 8.32 29.11
N THR A 121 -3.44 7.32 28.24
CA THR A 121 -3.75 5.93 28.63
C THR A 121 -2.51 5.10 29.01
N VAL A 122 -1.33 5.46 28.52
CA VAL A 122 -0.06 4.76 28.80
C VAL A 122 0.47 5.20 30.18
N LYS A 123 0.62 4.23 31.10
CA LYS A 123 1.26 4.43 32.42
C LYS A 123 2.81 4.38 32.26
N PRO A 124 3.60 4.62 33.33
CA PRO A 124 4.65 5.66 33.48
C PRO A 124 5.66 5.93 32.33
N ASP A 125 6.55 6.93 32.51
CA ASP A 125 7.44 7.55 31.51
C ASP A 125 8.25 6.66 30.54
N PRO A 126 8.82 5.48 30.90
CA PRO A 126 9.61 4.70 29.94
C PRO A 126 8.78 4.15 28.78
N GLU A 127 7.53 3.78 29.00
CA GLU A 127 6.64 3.30 27.92
C GLU A 127 6.28 4.42 26.95
N LYS A 128 6.10 5.64 27.47
CA LYS A 128 5.88 6.85 26.66
C LYS A 128 7.09 7.15 25.79
N ALA A 129 8.30 7.05 26.35
CA ALA A 129 9.54 7.25 25.59
C ALA A 129 9.70 6.23 24.46
N VAL A 130 9.42 4.95 24.73
CA VAL A 130 9.43 3.89 23.70
C VAL A 130 8.40 4.21 22.61
N PHE A 131 7.17 4.58 22.98
CA PHE A 131 6.12 4.93 22.02
C PHE A 131 6.52 6.13 21.15
N SER A 132 7.11 7.17 21.74
CA SER A 132 7.64 8.33 21.01
C SER A 132 8.75 7.95 20.03
N VAL A 133 9.71 7.12 20.43
CA VAL A 133 10.79 6.64 19.55
C VAL A 133 10.22 5.81 18.40
N MET A 134 9.28 4.90 18.69
CA MET A 134 8.59 4.12 17.66
C MET A 134 7.84 5.02 16.69
N PHE A 135 7.13 6.04 17.18
CA PHE A 135 6.42 7.00 16.33
C PHE A 135 7.37 7.76 15.40
N VAL A 136 8.50 8.27 15.90
CA VAL A 136 9.51 8.95 15.08
C VAL A 136 10.06 8.01 14.01
N PHE A 137 10.38 6.77 14.39
CA PHE A 137 10.86 5.76 13.46
C PHE A 137 9.84 5.45 12.35
N PHE A 138 8.57 5.26 12.71
CA PHE A 138 7.48 5.07 11.74
C PHE A 138 7.30 6.30 10.84
N ALA A 139 7.36 7.51 11.38
CA ALA A 139 7.27 8.73 10.58
C ALA A 139 8.41 8.84 9.57
N VAL A 140 9.64 8.47 9.94
CA VAL A 140 10.78 8.43 9.01
C VAL A 140 10.53 7.41 7.89
N ILE A 141 10.12 6.19 8.24
CA ILE A 141 9.86 5.14 7.25
C ILE A 141 8.72 5.51 6.30
N PHE A 142 7.63 6.07 6.83
CA PHE A 142 6.41 6.32 6.05
C PHE A 142 6.39 7.68 5.34
N LEU A 143 7.20 8.66 5.76
CA LEU A 143 7.24 9.99 5.15
C LEU A 143 8.58 10.30 4.49
N VAL A 144 9.69 10.12 5.22
CA VAL A 144 11.00 10.56 4.75
C VAL A 144 11.49 9.66 3.62
N ILE A 145 11.49 8.34 3.80
CA ILE A 145 11.95 7.38 2.78
C ILE A 145 11.16 7.54 1.47
N PRO A 146 9.82 7.38 1.43
CA PRO A 146 9.07 7.51 0.19
C PRO A 146 9.07 8.94 -0.35
N GLY A 147 9.21 9.96 0.49
CA GLY A 147 9.40 11.35 0.06
C GLY A 147 10.70 11.53 -0.74
N VAL A 148 11.83 11.05 -0.22
CA VAL A 148 13.13 11.11 -0.90
C VAL A 148 13.09 10.31 -2.21
N LEU A 149 12.53 9.09 -2.20
CA LEU A 149 12.36 8.28 -3.41
C LEU A 149 11.53 9.00 -4.47
N THR A 150 10.41 9.61 -4.05
CA THR A 150 9.54 10.38 -4.92
C THR A 150 10.30 11.55 -5.56
N CYS A 151 10.98 12.37 -4.75
CA CYS A 151 11.76 13.51 -5.26
C CYS A 151 12.84 13.07 -6.25
N PHE A 152 13.53 11.96 -5.96
CA PHE A 152 14.57 11.43 -6.84
C PHE A 152 14.02 10.94 -8.18
N TYR A 153 13.03 10.02 -8.18
CA TYR A 153 12.51 9.41 -9.40
C TYR A 153 11.64 10.34 -10.26
N GLN A 154 11.14 11.45 -9.69
CA GLN A 154 10.53 12.55 -10.45
C GLN A 154 11.54 13.41 -11.22
N GLY A 155 12.83 13.36 -10.85
CA GLY A 155 13.86 14.21 -11.42
C GLY A 155 13.96 14.08 -12.94
N ARG A 156 13.96 15.23 -13.65
CA ARG A 156 14.09 15.28 -15.12
C ARG A 156 15.35 14.57 -15.62
N ASN A 157 16.47 14.75 -14.92
CA ASN A 157 17.74 14.10 -15.23
C ASN A 157 17.69 12.57 -15.04
N VAL A 158 16.95 12.07 -14.05
CA VAL A 158 16.76 10.62 -13.83
C VAL A 158 15.94 10.02 -14.96
N LYS A 159 14.85 10.69 -15.34
CA LYS A 159 14.05 10.30 -16.51
C LYS A 159 14.91 10.26 -17.78
N ALA A 160 15.66 11.33 -18.08
CA ALA A 160 16.52 11.40 -19.27
C ALA A 160 17.61 10.32 -19.26
N THR A 161 18.20 10.03 -18.09
CA THR A 161 19.19 8.94 -17.93
C THR A 161 18.58 7.58 -18.27
N CYS A 162 17.38 7.28 -17.75
CA CYS A 162 16.70 6.02 -18.06
C CYS A 162 16.29 5.93 -19.54
N GLU A 163 15.82 7.02 -20.14
CA GLU A 163 15.44 7.05 -21.56
C GLU A 163 16.63 6.87 -22.50
N ALA A 164 17.79 7.46 -22.16
CA ALA A 164 19.02 7.29 -22.94
C ALA A 164 19.62 5.88 -22.81
N ARG A 165 19.51 5.24 -21.63
CA ARG A 165 20.10 3.91 -21.36
C ARG A 165 19.18 2.74 -21.71
N ASP A 166 17.87 2.94 -21.72
CA ASP A 166 16.86 1.95 -22.12
C ASP A 166 15.96 2.56 -23.22
N PRO A 167 16.43 2.65 -24.47
CA PRO A 167 15.67 3.28 -25.55
C PRO A 167 14.44 2.46 -25.98
N VAL A 168 14.35 1.20 -25.56
CA VAL A 168 13.25 0.30 -25.90
C VAL A 168 11.98 0.75 -25.19
N ARG A 169 10.91 0.93 -25.96
CA ARG A 169 9.58 1.20 -25.41
C ARG A 169 9.14 0.03 -24.53
N ARG A 170 8.76 0.33 -23.28
CA ARG A 170 8.30 -0.67 -22.31
C ARG A 170 6.78 -0.63 -22.19
N TRP A 171 6.21 -1.68 -21.60
CA TRP A 171 4.77 -1.78 -21.36
C TRP A 171 4.25 -0.63 -20.49
N THR A 172 5.06 -0.09 -19.57
CA THR A 172 4.70 1.10 -18.77
C THR A 172 4.52 2.37 -19.60
N ASP A 173 5.08 2.44 -20.81
CA ASP A 173 4.90 3.57 -21.74
C ASP A 173 3.61 3.44 -22.59
N ALA A 174 2.88 2.32 -22.49
CA ALA A 174 1.63 2.11 -23.20
C ALA A 174 0.43 2.75 -22.50
N CYS A 175 0.56 3.10 -21.22
CA CYS A 175 -0.50 3.64 -20.39
C CYS A 175 -0.04 4.94 -19.70
N PRO A 176 -0.85 6.00 -19.65
CA PRO A 176 -0.53 7.18 -18.86
C PRO A 176 -0.24 6.81 -17.40
N LEU A 177 0.86 7.35 -16.85
CA LEU A 177 1.35 6.97 -15.52
C LEU A 177 0.28 7.01 -14.41
N PRO A 178 -0.63 8.02 -14.35
CA PRO A 178 -1.71 8.01 -13.36
C PRO A 178 -2.69 6.83 -13.50
N VAL A 179 -3.04 6.49 -14.74
CA VAL A 179 -3.96 5.37 -14.97
C VAL A 179 -3.26 4.05 -14.67
N LEU A 180 -1.97 3.94 -15.00
CA LEU A 180 -1.14 2.80 -14.62
C LEU A 180 -1.08 2.65 -13.09
N ALA A 181 -0.97 3.74 -12.33
CA ALA A 181 -1.01 3.71 -10.88
C ALA A 181 -2.34 3.15 -10.35
N ALA A 182 -3.47 3.60 -10.89
CA ALA A 182 -4.79 3.07 -10.52
C ALA A 182 -4.94 1.59 -10.90
N SER A 183 -4.48 1.19 -12.09
CA SER A 183 -4.47 -0.20 -12.55
C SER A 183 -3.66 -1.10 -11.61
N LEU A 184 -2.44 -0.70 -11.26
CA LEU A 184 -1.59 -1.46 -10.34
C LEU A 184 -2.15 -1.50 -8.92
N TRP A 185 -2.79 -0.42 -8.46
CA TRP A 185 -3.48 -0.39 -7.17
C TRP A 185 -4.62 -1.41 -7.12
N LEU A 186 -5.45 -1.49 -8.18
CA LEU A 186 -6.50 -2.50 -8.30
C LEU A 186 -5.94 -3.92 -8.35
N GLY A 187 -4.86 -4.13 -9.12
CA GLY A 187 -4.21 -5.43 -9.23
C GLY A 187 -3.58 -5.89 -7.92
N MET A 188 -2.83 -5.00 -7.25
CA MET A 188 -2.25 -5.27 -5.93
C MET A 188 -3.34 -5.47 -4.88
N GLY A 189 -4.38 -4.63 -4.88
CA GLY A 189 -5.53 -4.78 -3.99
C GLY A 189 -6.21 -6.14 -4.13
N ALA A 190 -6.36 -6.64 -5.36
CA ALA A 190 -6.88 -7.99 -5.59
C ALA A 190 -6.00 -9.08 -4.95
N LEU A 191 -4.68 -8.99 -5.13
CA LEU A 191 -3.74 -9.95 -4.53
C LEU A 191 -3.74 -9.87 -3.00
N CYS A 192 -3.79 -8.67 -2.44
CA CYS A 192 -3.86 -8.46 -0.99
C CYS A 192 -5.20 -8.86 -0.39
N MET A 193 -6.28 -8.97 -1.17
CA MET A 193 -7.58 -9.41 -0.68
C MET A 193 -7.69 -10.92 -0.46
N LEU A 194 -6.95 -11.73 -1.23
CA LEU A 194 -7.02 -13.20 -1.13
C LEU A 194 -6.56 -13.77 0.23
N PRO A 195 -5.55 -13.20 0.91
CA PRO A 195 -5.16 -13.64 2.25
C PRO A 195 -6.11 -13.20 3.36
N ILE A 196 -6.90 -12.13 3.18
CA ILE A 196 -7.78 -11.56 4.22
C ILE A 196 -8.75 -12.61 4.81
N PRO A 197 -9.47 -13.42 4.01
CA PRO A 197 -10.30 -14.51 4.53
C PRO A 197 -9.56 -15.46 5.48
N LEU A 198 -8.27 -15.72 5.21
CA LEU A 198 -7.45 -16.65 5.98
C LEU A 198 -7.02 -16.04 7.31
N ALA A 199 -6.59 -14.78 7.31
CA ALA A 199 -6.18 -14.08 8.53
C ALA A 199 -7.35 -13.70 9.45
N TYR A 200 -8.51 -13.38 8.88
CA TYR A 200 -9.64 -12.81 9.62
C TYR A 200 -10.88 -13.71 9.65
N LYS A 201 -10.68 -15.03 9.48
CA LYS A 201 -11.75 -16.06 9.52
C LYS A 201 -12.97 -15.73 8.66
N SER A 202 -12.74 -15.13 7.49
CA SER A 202 -13.77 -14.71 6.55
C SER A 202 -14.87 -13.86 7.19
N VAL A 203 -14.51 -12.88 8.02
CA VAL A 203 -15.46 -11.86 8.51
C VAL A 203 -15.39 -10.64 7.58
N LEU A 204 -16.53 -10.22 7.04
CA LEU A 204 -16.63 -9.11 6.11
C LEU A 204 -17.78 -8.16 6.52
N PRO A 205 -17.52 -6.87 6.71
CA PRO A 205 -18.58 -5.87 6.88
C PRO A 205 -19.36 -5.66 5.56
N PHE A 206 -20.69 -5.79 5.63
CA PHE A 206 -21.57 -5.70 4.48
C PHE A 206 -22.92 -5.06 4.84
N PHE A 207 -23.11 -3.79 4.46
CA PHE A 207 -24.37 -3.04 4.59
C PHE A 207 -25.04 -3.12 5.98
N GLY A 208 -24.28 -2.95 7.05
CA GLY A 208 -24.84 -3.01 8.41
C GLY A 208 -24.93 -4.42 8.99
N THR A 209 -24.44 -5.44 8.28
CA THR A 209 -24.31 -6.81 8.78
C THR A 209 -22.86 -7.30 8.66
N LEU A 210 -22.52 -8.39 9.36
CA LEU A 210 -21.24 -9.08 9.21
C LEU A 210 -21.49 -10.39 8.46
N LEU A 211 -20.99 -10.49 7.24
CA LEU A 211 -20.94 -11.76 6.52
C LEU A 211 -19.81 -12.60 7.12
N THR A 212 -20.09 -13.86 7.39
CA THR A 212 -19.12 -14.80 7.96
C THR A 212 -19.07 -16.08 7.14
N GLY A 213 -17.95 -16.82 7.23
CA GLY A 213 -17.81 -18.13 6.60
C GLY A 213 -17.80 -18.07 5.06
N LEU A 214 -18.56 -18.97 4.43
CA LEU A 214 -18.52 -19.16 2.97
C LEU A 214 -19.01 -17.94 2.16
N PRO A 215 -20.13 -17.27 2.49
CA PRO A 215 -20.56 -16.07 1.77
C PRO A 215 -19.51 -14.96 1.72
N ALA A 216 -18.83 -14.70 2.84
CA ALA A 216 -17.76 -13.71 2.89
C ALA A 216 -16.54 -14.15 2.06
N MET A 217 -16.15 -15.42 2.15
CA MET A 217 -15.05 -15.97 1.34
C MET A 217 -15.34 -15.83 -0.17
N LEU A 218 -16.53 -16.22 -0.62
CA LEU A 218 -16.94 -16.07 -2.02
C LEU A 218 -16.90 -14.60 -2.46
N PHE A 219 -17.34 -13.69 -1.60
CA PHE A 219 -17.28 -12.26 -1.89
C PHE A 219 -15.84 -11.79 -2.13
N TYR A 220 -14.90 -12.15 -1.24
CA TYR A 220 -13.48 -11.79 -1.41
C TYR A 220 -12.91 -12.35 -2.72
N VAL A 221 -13.22 -13.60 -3.09
CA VAL A 221 -12.74 -14.19 -4.36
C VAL A 221 -13.34 -13.50 -5.58
N ILE A 222 -14.66 -13.27 -5.59
CA ILE A 222 -15.36 -12.58 -6.69
C ILE A 222 -14.82 -11.16 -6.84
N TRP A 223 -14.64 -10.45 -5.72
CA TRP A 223 -14.11 -9.09 -5.72
C TRP A 223 -12.65 -9.04 -6.18
N ALA A 224 -11.82 -10.00 -5.78
CA ALA A 224 -10.44 -10.10 -6.26
C ALA A 224 -10.41 -10.36 -7.78
N ALA A 225 -11.21 -11.29 -8.29
CA ALA A 225 -11.31 -11.55 -9.72
C ALA A 225 -11.81 -10.32 -10.51
N GLY A 226 -12.85 -9.65 -10.01
CA GLY A 226 -13.36 -8.41 -10.58
C GLY A 226 -12.31 -7.29 -10.56
N SER A 227 -11.54 -7.17 -9.47
CA SER A 227 -10.46 -6.18 -9.33
C SER A 227 -9.30 -6.45 -10.30
N LEU A 228 -8.92 -7.71 -10.54
CA LEU A 228 -7.93 -8.07 -11.56
C LEU A 228 -8.40 -7.73 -12.98
N TRP A 229 -9.67 -8.01 -13.29
CA TRP A 229 -10.27 -7.62 -14.56
C TRP A 229 -10.29 -6.09 -14.71
N LEU A 230 -10.68 -5.36 -13.66
CA LEU A 230 -10.69 -3.89 -13.65
C LEU A 230 -9.27 -3.31 -13.79
N ALA A 231 -8.27 -3.91 -13.15
CA ALA A 231 -6.87 -3.53 -13.32
C ALA A 231 -6.44 -3.62 -14.79
N TRP A 232 -6.73 -4.75 -15.44
CA TRP A 232 -6.48 -4.93 -16.87
C TRP A 232 -7.27 -3.95 -17.73
N ALA A 233 -8.55 -3.73 -17.43
CA ALA A 233 -9.42 -2.84 -18.20
C ALA A 233 -8.99 -1.36 -18.06
N PHE A 234 -8.49 -0.94 -16.90
CA PHE A 234 -7.86 0.35 -16.67
C PHE A 234 -6.58 0.51 -17.50
N TYR A 235 -5.73 -0.52 -17.52
CA TYR A 235 -4.52 -0.52 -18.35
C TYR A 235 -4.87 -0.40 -19.85
N ARG A 236 -5.98 -1.00 -20.28
CA ARG A 236 -6.54 -0.89 -21.64
C ARG A 236 -7.35 0.40 -21.88
N LEU A 237 -7.43 1.32 -20.91
CA LEU A 237 -8.17 2.58 -21.00
C LEU A 237 -9.65 2.42 -21.36
N MET A 238 -10.29 1.35 -20.89
CA MET A 238 -11.71 1.09 -21.17
C MET A 238 -12.60 2.07 -20.39
N PRO A 239 -13.44 2.90 -21.05
CA PRO A 239 -14.26 3.91 -20.36
C PRO A 239 -15.29 3.31 -19.40
N THR A 240 -15.77 2.11 -19.70
CA THR A 240 -16.73 1.37 -18.86
C THR A 240 -16.11 0.96 -17.53
N ALA A 241 -14.84 0.56 -17.52
CA ALA A 241 -14.14 0.15 -16.29
C ALA A 241 -14.06 1.29 -15.29
N TRP A 242 -13.84 2.52 -15.76
CA TRP A 242 -13.83 3.71 -14.92
C TRP A 242 -15.15 3.89 -14.16
N TRP A 243 -16.29 3.78 -14.86
CA TRP A 243 -17.60 3.86 -14.22
C TRP A 243 -17.83 2.74 -13.21
N ILE A 244 -17.43 1.51 -13.54
CA ILE A 244 -17.57 0.36 -12.63
C ILE A 244 -16.78 0.60 -11.35
N VAL A 245 -15.52 1.09 -11.43
CA VAL A 245 -14.71 1.39 -10.23
C VAL A 245 -15.34 2.51 -9.40
N VAL A 246 -15.83 3.58 -10.03
CA VAL A 246 -16.48 4.68 -9.30
C VAL A 246 -17.73 4.20 -8.58
N VAL A 247 -18.62 3.48 -9.26
CA VAL A 247 -19.84 2.95 -8.67
C VAL A 247 -19.53 1.96 -7.55
N ALA A 248 -18.62 1.02 -7.80
CA ALA A 248 -18.23 0.06 -6.78
C ALA A 248 -17.63 0.76 -5.57
N PHE A 249 -16.70 1.70 -5.76
CA PHE A 249 -16.09 2.45 -4.66
C PHE A 249 -17.13 3.20 -3.82
N LEU A 250 -18.09 3.89 -4.45
CA LEU A 250 -19.19 4.55 -3.75
C LEU A 250 -20.06 3.56 -2.97
N LEU A 251 -20.37 2.41 -3.57
CA LEU A 251 -21.15 1.35 -2.94
C LEU A 251 -20.43 0.77 -1.71
N PHE A 252 -19.13 0.50 -1.80
CA PHE A 252 -18.31 0.08 -0.66
C PHE A 252 -18.20 1.15 0.41
N SER A 253 -18.14 2.42 0.01
CA SER A 253 -18.10 3.56 0.93
C SER A 253 -19.37 3.64 1.76
N VAL A 254 -20.53 3.54 1.10
CA VAL A 254 -21.84 3.52 1.75
C VAL A 254 -21.97 2.29 2.66
N SER A 255 -21.63 1.10 2.14
CA SER A 255 -21.66 -0.15 2.91
C SER A 255 -20.80 -0.07 4.17
N SER A 256 -19.55 0.42 4.05
CA SER A 256 -18.62 0.56 5.18
C SER A 256 -19.13 1.57 6.21
N THR A 257 -19.65 2.71 5.75
CA THR A 257 -20.20 3.74 6.63
C THR A 257 -21.41 3.25 7.41
N ILE A 258 -22.37 2.60 6.73
CA ILE A 258 -23.55 2.00 7.38
C ILE A 258 -23.11 0.92 8.38
N THR A 259 -22.13 0.10 8.01
CA THR A 259 -21.64 -0.98 8.86
C THR A 259 -20.99 -0.46 10.13
N PHE A 260 -20.03 0.47 10.03
CA PHE A 260 -19.39 1.05 11.22
C PHE A 260 -20.32 1.95 12.03
N ALA A 261 -21.41 2.45 11.45
CA ALA A 261 -22.43 3.18 12.20
C ALA A 261 -23.35 2.26 13.03
N ARG A 262 -23.50 0.99 12.64
CA ARG A 262 -24.45 0.05 13.26
C ARG A 262 -23.81 -1.05 14.08
N ILE A 263 -22.61 -1.48 13.72
CA ILE A 263 -21.97 -2.67 14.29
C ILE A 263 -20.89 -2.27 15.29
N ASP A 264 -20.91 -2.91 16.45
CA ASP A 264 -19.81 -2.84 17.41
C ASP A 264 -18.58 -3.57 16.85
N ILE A 265 -17.48 -2.85 16.75
CA ILE A 265 -16.21 -3.35 16.24
C ILE A 265 -15.67 -4.47 17.12
N MET A 266 -16.02 -4.47 18.40
CA MET A 266 -15.66 -5.56 19.32
C MET A 266 -16.32 -6.87 18.91
N GLU A 267 -17.54 -6.83 18.40
CA GLU A 267 -18.22 -8.02 17.88
C GLU A 267 -17.53 -8.54 16.61
N MET A 268 -17.06 -7.64 15.75
CA MET A 268 -16.25 -8.02 14.59
C MET A 268 -14.96 -8.74 15.01
N TYR A 269 -14.24 -8.24 16.02
CA TYR A 269 -13.03 -8.89 16.54
C TYR A 269 -13.32 -10.25 17.19
N ARG A 270 -14.44 -10.40 17.89
CA ARG A 270 -14.88 -11.70 18.43
C ARG A 270 -15.09 -12.72 17.31
N LEU A 271 -15.79 -12.33 16.24
CA LEU A 271 -16.03 -13.21 15.10
C LEU A 271 -14.74 -13.55 14.34
N MET A 272 -13.76 -12.64 14.31
CA MET A 272 -12.42 -12.93 13.80
C MET A 272 -11.63 -13.89 14.71
N GLY A 273 -12.11 -14.15 15.93
CA GLY A 273 -11.54 -15.11 16.87
C GLY A 273 -10.40 -14.57 17.72
N TYR A 274 -10.37 -13.26 17.96
CA TYR A 274 -9.40 -12.65 18.86
C TYR A 274 -9.63 -13.14 20.31
N PRO A 275 -8.58 -13.43 21.08
CA PRO A 275 -8.70 -13.75 22.50
C PRO A 275 -9.38 -12.64 23.29
N GLN A 276 -10.25 -13.01 24.24
CA GLN A 276 -11.04 -12.05 25.02
C GLN A 276 -10.17 -11.01 25.76
N GLN A 277 -9.00 -11.43 26.27
CA GLN A 277 -8.03 -10.52 26.90
C GLN A 277 -7.52 -9.42 25.95
N GLN A 278 -7.32 -9.74 24.67
CA GLN A 278 -6.88 -8.76 23.67
C GLN A 278 -8.01 -7.78 23.35
N ILE A 279 -9.25 -8.28 23.26
CA ILE A 279 -10.44 -7.45 23.03
C ILE A 279 -10.62 -6.47 24.20
N GLU A 280 -10.48 -6.92 25.44
CA GLU A 280 -10.53 -6.06 26.63
C GLU A 280 -9.43 -5.01 26.64
N GLN A 281 -8.21 -5.35 26.20
CA GLN A 281 -7.14 -4.36 26.01
C GLN A 281 -7.49 -3.33 24.95
N MET A 282 -8.05 -3.75 23.80
CA MET A 282 -8.49 -2.83 22.74
C MET A 282 -9.62 -1.90 23.20
N GLN A 283 -10.55 -2.40 24.02
CA GLN A 283 -11.63 -1.60 24.60
C GLN A 283 -11.11 -0.45 25.48
N LYS A 284 -9.99 -0.66 26.21
CA LYS A 284 -9.39 0.39 27.05
C LYS A 284 -8.97 1.62 26.25
N PHE A 285 -8.59 1.44 24.99
CA PHE A 285 -8.17 2.55 24.14
C PHE A 285 -9.35 3.37 23.61
N ASN A 286 -10.58 2.83 23.53
CA ASN A 286 -11.82 3.50 23.09
C ASN A 286 -11.73 4.41 21.82
N PHE A 287 -10.63 4.35 21.06
CA PHE A 287 -10.38 5.17 19.86
C PHE A 287 -11.17 4.65 18.66
N PHE A 288 -11.53 3.37 18.69
CA PHE A 288 -12.26 2.69 17.64
C PHE A 288 -13.77 2.75 17.88
N SER A 289 -14.31 3.93 18.21
CA SER A 289 -15.76 4.09 18.14
C SER A 289 -16.20 4.01 16.68
N GLY A 290 -17.34 3.38 16.42
CA GLY A 290 -17.89 3.25 15.06
C GLY A 290 -18.01 4.60 14.33
N LYS A 291 -18.36 5.66 15.07
CA LYS A 291 -18.45 7.03 14.53
C LYS A 291 -17.09 7.60 14.11
N SER A 292 -16.05 7.49 14.94
CA SER A 292 -14.72 7.99 14.59
C SER A 292 -14.12 7.26 13.39
N LEU A 293 -14.32 5.94 13.30
CA LEU A 293 -13.85 5.16 12.16
C LEU A 293 -14.67 5.43 10.89
N GLY A 294 -15.98 5.66 11.01
CA GLY A 294 -16.81 6.07 9.90
C GLY A 294 -16.36 7.41 9.30
N ILE A 295 -16.14 8.43 10.16
CA ILE A 295 -15.62 9.74 9.71
C ILE A 295 -14.25 9.58 9.06
N TRP A 296 -13.35 8.83 9.70
CA TRP A 296 -12.01 8.58 9.18
C TRP A 296 -12.03 7.90 7.80
N THR A 297 -12.84 6.85 7.67
CA THR A 297 -13.04 6.13 6.41
C THR A 297 -13.55 7.08 5.32
N ALA A 298 -14.57 7.89 5.64
CA ALA A 298 -15.10 8.88 4.70
C ALA A 298 -14.03 9.93 4.29
N CYS A 299 -13.23 10.43 5.24
CA CYS A 299 -12.14 11.36 4.96
C CYS A 299 -11.07 10.75 4.02
N CYS A 300 -10.72 9.48 4.21
CA CYS A 300 -9.74 8.78 3.35
C CYS A 300 -10.30 8.51 1.94
N MET A 301 -11.62 8.44 1.79
CA MET A 301 -12.27 8.14 0.51
C MET A 301 -12.33 9.33 -0.45
N VAL A 302 -12.41 10.56 0.08
CA VAL A 302 -12.52 11.78 -0.74
C VAL A 302 -11.32 11.98 -1.68
N PRO A 303 -10.05 11.87 -1.22
CA PRO A 303 -8.88 12.00 -2.10
C PRO A 303 -8.88 10.98 -3.23
N TRP A 304 -9.27 9.73 -2.95
CA TRP A 304 -9.32 8.68 -3.97
C TRP A 304 -10.41 8.96 -5.02
N LEU A 305 -11.59 9.40 -4.61
CA LEU A 305 -12.63 9.84 -5.55
C LEU A 305 -12.17 11.02 -6.41
N GLY A 306 -11.53 12.02 -5.79
CA GLY A 306 -10.94 13.16 -6.50
C GLY A 306 -9.91 12.70 -7.55
N TYR A 307 -9.06 11.74 -7.19
CA TYR A 307 -8.10 11.12 -8.10
C TYR A 307 -8.78 10.39 -9.27
N LEU A 308 -9.80 9.57 -9.01
CA LEU A 308 -10.58 8.87 -10.04
C LEU A 308 -11.25 9.85 -11.00
N LEU A 309 -11.85 10.94 -10.48
CA LEU A 309 -12.45 12.00 -11.31
C LEU A 309 -11.40 12.71 -12.17
N TRP A 310 -10.21 12.98 -11.62
CA TRP A 310 -9.12 13.63 -12.35
C TRP A 310 -8.57 12.77 -13.49
N ILE A 311 -8.41 11.46 -13.28
CA ILE A 311 -7.91 10.56 -14.33
C ILE A 311 -8.96 10.25 -15.42
N LYS A 312 -10.24 10.58 -15.20
CA LYS A 312 -11.33 10.36 -16.19
C LYS A 312 -10.98 10.90 -17.58
N LYS A 313 -10.25 12.01 -17.65
CA LYS A 313 -9.82 12.63 -18.92
C LYS A 313 -9.01 11.69 -19.83
N PHE A 314 -8.32 10.70 -19.26
CA PHE A 314 -7.53 9.73 -20.02
C PHE A 314 -8.37 8.59 -20.63
N PHE A 315 -9.64 8.46 -20.24
CA PHE A 315 -10.57 7.43 -20.73
C PHE A 315 -11.48 7.93 -21.85
N ARG A 316 -11.25 9.12 -22.40
CA ARG A 316 -12.03 9.60 -23.56
C ARG A 316 -11.56 8.82 -24.79
N ARG A 317 -12.50 8.17 -25.50
CA ARG A 317 -12.20 7.57 -26.82
C ARG A 317 -11.58 8.64 -27.70
N SER A 318 -10.40 8.39 -28.25
CA SER A 318 -9.99 9.05 -29.48
C SER A 318 -11.01 8.62 -30.53
N VAL A 319 -11.95 9.51 -30.83
CA VAL A 319 -12.80 9.41 -32.02
C VAL A 319 -11.90 9.56 -33.23
#